data_AF-A0A6N9R8L2-F1
#
_entry.id   AF-A0A6N9R8L2-F1
#
_cell.length_a   1.000
_cell.length_b   1.000
_cell.length_c   1.000
_cell.angle_alpha   90.00
_cell.angle_beta   90.00
_cell.angle_gamma   90.00
#
_symmetry.space_group_name_H-M   'P 1'
#
loop_
_entity.id
_entity.type
_entity.pdbx_description
1 polymer ?
#
loop_
_entity_poly.entity_id
_entity_poly.type
_entity_poly.pdbx_seq_one_letter_code
_entity_poly.pdbx_strand_id
1 'polypeptide(L)'
;MRIYRVGGAVRDELLGRPVADRDWVVVGATPETMLASGFKPVGKDFPVFLHPETREEYALARTERKHGRGYRGFEFFASPDVTLEEDLRRRDLTINAMARAEDGTLIDPFGGAADLSAGVLRHVGKAFAEDPLRVLRVARFAARFDFAVAP
;
A
#
# COMPACT_ATOMS: atom_id res chain seq x y z
N MET A 1 -8.59 4.56 -15.43
CA MET A 1 -7.84 4.23 -14.20
C MET A 1 -8.76 4.33 -13.00
N ARG A 2 -8.56 3.52 -11.96
CA ARG A 2 -9.29 3.60 -10.68
C ARG A 2 -8.31 3.98 -9.59
N ILE A 3 -8.68 4.93 -8.73
CA ILE A 3 -7.80 5.50 -7.71
C ILE A 3 -8.37 5.18 -6.34
N TYR A 4 -7.50 4.72 -5.44
CA TYR A 4 -7.88 4.35 -4.09
C TYR A 4 -6.93 4.98 -3.09
N ARG A 5 -7.46 5.59 -2.02
CA ARG A 5 -6.63 5.98 -0.87
C ARG A 5 -6.27 4.73 -0.11
N VAL A 6 -5.02 4.58 0.32
CA VAL A 6 -4.52 3.32 0.91
C VAL A 6 -3.60 3.58 2.10
N GLY A 7 -3.27 2.50 2.82
CA GLY A 7 -2.18 2.53 3.79
C GLY A 7 -2.48 3.32 5.05
N GLY A 8 -1.47 4.08 5.51
CA GLY A 8 -1.53 4.79 6.79
C GLY A 8 -2.68 5.81 6.85
N ALA A 9 -3.03 6.41 5.72
CA ALA A 9 -4.12 7.38 5.63
C ALA A 9 -5.48 6.77 6.01
N VAL A 10 -5.78 5.56 5.53
CA VAL A 10 -7.04 4.86 5.84
C VAL A 10 -7.05 4.40 7.30
N ARG A 11 -5.92 3.86 7.78
CA ARG A 11 -5.76 3.46 9.19
C ARG A 11 -5.97 4.63 10.14
N ASP A 12 -5.29 5.75 9.88
CA ASP A 12 -5.30 6.91 10.79
C ASP A 12 -6.67 7.60 10.78
N GLU A 13 -7.36 7.63 9.63
CA GLU A 13 -8.76 8.07 9.53
C GLU A 13 -9.68 7.21 10.41
N LEU A 14 -9.58 5.88 10.33
CA LEU A 14 -10.40 4.97 11.13
C LEU A 14 -10.11 5.07 12.63
N LEU A 15 -8.88 5.45 13.00
CA LEU A 15 -8.51 5.77 14.39
C LEU A 15 -8.95 7.17 14.84
N GLY A 16 -9.58 7.96 13.97
CA GLY A 16 -9.93 9.36 14.27
C GLY A 16 -8.72 10.28 14.46
N ARG A 17 -7.56 9.91 13.89
CA ARG A 17 -6.31 10.65 13.99
C ARG A 17 -6.13 11.58 12.78
N PRO A 18 -5.40 12.69 12.92
CA PRO A 18 -5.02 13.51 11.77
C PRO A 18 -4.24 12.69 10.74
N VAL A 19 -4.68 12.74 9.49
CA VAL A 19 -3.98 12.12 8.35
C VAL A 19 -2.89 13.09 7.90
N ALA A 20 -1.63 12.73 8.16
CA ALA A 20 -0.47 13.55 7.77
C ALA A 20 -0.16 13.43 6.27
N ASP A 21 -0.09 12.19 5.79
CA ASP A 21 0.26 11.87 4.40
C ASP A 21 -0.83 11.00 3.78
N ARG A 22 -1.18 11.30 2.52
CA ARG A 22 -2.16 10.55 1.74
C ARG A 22 -1.47 9.80 0.62
N ASP A 23 -1.47 8.48 0.76
CA ASP A 23 -0.97 7.58 -0.26
C ASP A 23 -2.13 7.07 -1.11
N TRP A 24 -1.90 7.03 -2.42
CA TRP A 24 -2.87 6.57 -3.39
C TRP A 24 -2.32 5.39 -4.20
N VAL A 25 -3.20 4.44 -4.51
CA VAL A 25 -2.93 3.36 -5.46
C VAL A 25 -3.82 3.53 -6.68
N VAL A 26 -3.21 3.38 -7.86
CA VAL A 26 -3.87 3.50 -9.16
C VAL A 26 -3.90 2.13 -9.83
N VAL A 27 -5.10 1.63 -10.11
CA VAL A 27 -5.37 0.34 -10.76
C VAL A 27 -5.83 0.56 -12.19
N GLY A 28 -5.38 -0.28 -13.12
CA GLY A 28 -5.77 -0.20 -14.54
C GLY A 28 -5.21 1.04 -15.24
N ALA A 29 -3.98 1.41 -14.92
CA ALA A 29 -3.22 2.47 -15.60
C ALA A 29 -1.80 1.99 -15.90
N THR A 30 -1.16 2.62 -16.88
CA THR A 30 0.26 2.41 -17.20
C THR A 30 1.06 3.68 -16.86
N PRO A 31 2.40 3.60 -16.76
CA PRO A 31 3.24 4.79 -16.61
C PRO A 31 2.96 5.87 -17.65
N GLU A 32 2.75 5.48 -18.91
CA GLU A 32 2.43 6.40 -20.01
C GLU A 32 1.10 7.11 -19.78
N THR A 33 0.09 6.38 -19.26
CA THR A 33 -1.21 6.95 -18.90
C THR A 33 -1.08 7.98 -17.78
N MET A 34 -0.24 7.69 -16.77
CA MET A 34 0.04 8.61 -15.66
C MET A 34 0.72 9.89 -16.18
N LEU A 35 1.76 9.74 -16.99
CA LEU A 35 2.49 10.87 -17.60
C LEU A 35 1.59 11.73 -18.49
N ALA A 36 0.76 11.10 -19.33
CA ALA A 36 -0.21 11.79 -20.18
C ALA A 36 -1.25 12.58 -19.36
N SER A 37 -1.52 12.14 -18.13
CA SER A 37 -2.41 12.80 -17.18
C SER A 37 -1.71 13.87 -16.33
N GLY A 38 -0.45 14.19 -16.62
CA GLY A 38 0.33 15.25 -15.95
C GLY A 38 1.02 14.84 -14.65
N PHE A 39 0.94 13.57 -14.25
CA PHE A 39 1.66 13.06 -13.09
C PHE A 39 3.17 13.04 -13.33
N LYS A 40 3.95 13.31 -12.27
CA LYS A 40 5.42 13.37 -12.35
C LYS A 40 6.05 12.16 -11.66
N PRO A 41 6.89 11.36 -12.33
CA PRO A 41 7.49 10.18 -11.73
C PRO A 41 8.46 10.54 -10.60
N VAL A 42 8.51 9.71 -9.57
CA VAL A 42 9.42 9.83 -8.41
C VAL A 42 10.22 8.55 -8.25
N GLY A 43 11.53 8.69 -8.11
CA GLY A 43 12.43 7.56 -8.02
C GLY A 43 12.67 6.90 -9.38
N LYS A 44 13.62 5.95 -9.40
CA LYS A 44 14.01 5.23 -10.62
C LYS A 44 13.45 3.82 -10.68
N ASP A 45 13.23 3.21 -9.52
CA ASP A 45 12.96 1.77 -9.41
C ASP A 45 11.48 1.47 -9.15
N PHE A 46 10.66 2.47 -8.80
CA PHE A 46 9.27 2.27 -8.41
C PHE A 46 8.31 3.17 -9.20
N PRO A 47 7.18 2.66 -9.70
CA PRO A 47 6.21 3.45 -10.46
C PRO A 47 5.34 4.30 -9.52
N VAL A 48 5.98 5.20 -8.77
CA VAL A 48 5.34 6.19 -7.91
C VAL A 48 5.38 7.54 -8.63
N PHE A 49 4.28 8.28 -8.56
CA PHE A 49 4.14 9.57 -9.22
C PHE A 49 3.55 10.61 -8.27
N LEU A 50 3.90 11.87 -8.46
CA LEU A 50 3.27 13.00 -7.78
C LEU A 50 2.11 13.53 -8.61
N HIS A 51 0.98 13.76 -7.93
CA HIS A 51 -0.14 14.47 -8.52
C HIS A 51 0.26 15.90 -8.92
N PRO A 52 -0.14 16.39 -10.11
CA PRO A 52 0.31 17.69 -10.64
C PRO A 52 -0.03 18.88 -9.73
N GLU A 53 -1.17 18.83 -9.04
CA GLU A 53 -1.66 19.91 -8.19
C GLU A 53 -1.31 19.72 -6.71
N THR A 54 -1.81 18.64 -6.10
CA THR A 54 -1.65 18.35 -4.67
C THR A 54 -0.25 17.88 -4.27
N ARG A 55 0.52 17.35 -5.23
CA ARG A 55 1.82 16.68 -4.99
C ARG A 55 1.75 15.50 -4.04
N GLU A 56 0.58 14.91 -3.86
CA GLU A 56 0.41 13.64 -3.14
C GLU A 56 0.97 12.47 -3.95
N GLU A 57 1.30 11.36 -3.30
CA GLU A 57 1.95 10.20 -3.91
C GLU A 57 0.93 9.19 -4.47
N TYR A 58 1.12 8.80 -5.73
CA TYR A 58 0.27 7.87 -6.47
C TYR A 58 1.12 6.74 -7.01
N ALA A 59 0.98 5.54 -6.43
CA ALA A 59 1.67 4.34 -6.88
C ALA A 59 0.78 3.55 -7.85
N LEU A 60 1.35 3.10 -8.98
CA LEU A 60 0.68 2.10 -9.80
C LEU A 60 0.59 0.77 -9.03
N ALA A 61 -0.59 0.14 -9.07
CA ALA A 61 -0.77 -1.22 -8.57
C ALA A 61 0.19 -2.18 -9.27
N ARG A 62 0.80 -3.07 -8.49
CA ARG A 62 1.90 -3.91 -8.98
C ARG A 62 1.86 -5.30 -8.39
N THR A 63 2.38 -6.26 -9.15
CA THR A 63 2.77 -7.56 -8.63
C THR A 63 4.27 -7.71 -8.75
N GLU A 64 4.90 -8.33 -7.76
CA GLU A 64 6.30 -8.71 -7.87
C GLU A 64 6.39 -10.02 -8.65
N ARG A 65 6.99 -9.97 -9.84
CA ARG A 65 7.45 -11.18 -10.52
C ARG A 65 8.97 -11.16 -10.49
N LYS A 66 9.55 -12.09 -9.73
CA LYS A 66 11.00 -12.31 -9.70
C LYS A 66 11.45 -12.78 -11.09
N HIS A 67 12.11 -11.92 -11.85
CA HIS A 67 12.76 -12.30 -13.09
C HIS A 67 14.27 -12.26 -12.87
N GLY A 68 14.90 -13.44 -12.79
CA GLY A 68 16.36 -13.59 -12.76
C GLY A 68 16.93 -14.43 -11.61
N ARG A 69 17.91 -15.29 -11.93
CA ARG A 69 18.82 -15.91 -10.95
C ARG A 69 19.88 -14.87 -10.58
N GLY A 70 19.76 -14.23 -9.40
CA GLY A 70 20.79 -13.32 -8.90
C GLY A 70 20.33 -12.42 -7.76
N TYR A 71 21.30 -11.74 -7.11
CA TYR A 71 21.12 -10.83 -5.96
C TYR A 71 20.82 -9.36 -6.39
N ARG A 72 20.51 -9.13 -7.67
CA ARG A 72 20.21 -7.79 -8.22
C ARG A 72 19.05 -7.89 -9.21
N GLY A 73 17.92 -7.27 -8.90
CA GLY A 73 16.83 -7.04 -9.86
C GLY A 73 15.48 -7.54 -9.39
N PHE A 74 14.74 -6.70 -8.66
CA PHE A 74 13.28 -6.77 -8.68
C PHE A 74 12.83 -5.91 -9.86
N GLU A 75 12.29 -6.50 -10.92
CA GLU A 75 11.56 -5.75 -11.95
C GLU A 75 10.10 -5.63 -11.50
N PHE A 76 9.61 -4.41 -11.35
CA PHE A 76 8.23 -4.16 -10.98
C PHE A 76 7.34 -4.27 -12.22
N PHE A 77 6.49 -5.29 -12.25
CA PHE A 77 5.46 -5.40 -13.29
C PHE A 77 4.22 -4.65 -12.83
N ALA A 78 4.14 -3.37 -13.20
CA ALA A 78 2.91 -2.58 -13.14
C ALA A 78 2.09 -2.87 -14.40
N SER A 79 1.36 -3.98 -14.39
CA SER A 79 0.37 -4.26 -15.44
C SER A 79 -0.97 -3.62 -15.07
N PRO A 80 -1.73 -3.10 -16.06
CA PRO A 80 -3.12 -2.73 -15.84
C PRO A 80 -3.99 -3.88 -15.30
N ASP A 81 -3.55 -5.13 -15.43
CA ASP A 81 -4.27 -6.32 -14.97
C ASP A 81 -4.16 -6.55 -13.45
N VAL A 82 -3.21 -5.88 -12.77
CA VAL A 82 -3.03 -6.04 -11.33
C VAL A 82 -4.24 -5.46 -10.60
N THR A 83 -4.89 -6.30 -9.82
CA THR A 83 -6.05 -5.90 -9.02
C THR A 83 -5.63 -5.18 -7.75
N LEU A 84 -6.56 -4.40 -7.18
CA LEU A 84 -6.37 -3.79 -5.87
C LEU A 84 -6.08 -4.84 -4.78
N GLU A 85 -6.79 -5.97 -4.81
CA GLU A 85 -6.60 -7.03 -3.81
C GLU A 85 -5.19 -7.61 -3.86
N GLU A 86 -4.62 -7.81 -5.06
CA GLU A 86 -3.24 -8.28 -5.23
C GLU A 86 -2.20 -7.28 -4.70
N ASP A 87 -2.40 -5.98 -4.92
CA ASP A 87 -1.55 -4.93 -4.33
C ASP A 87 -1.63 -4.96 -2.79
N LEU A 88 -2.85 -4.95 -2.25
CA LEU A 88 -3.07 -4.98 -0.80
C LEU A 88 -2.47 -6.24 -0.16
N ARG A 89 -2.50 -7.39 -0.84
CA ARG A 89 -1.93 -8.66 -0.36
C ARG A 89 -0.42 -8.60 -0.11
N ARG A 90 0.30 -7.72 -0.81
CA ARG A 90 1.75 -7.57 -0.69
C ARG A 90 2.16 -6.70 0.50
N ARG A 91 1.21 -6.00 1.14
CA ARG A 91 1.50 -5.09 2.26
C ARG A 91 1.93 -5.84 3.52
N ASP A 92 2.47 -5.10 4.48
CA ASP A 92 3.02 -5.66 5.71
C ASP A 92 1.90 -6.16 6.63
N LEU A 93 1.05 -5.26 7.09
CA LEU A 93 0.04 -5.50 8.11
C LEU A 93 -1.37 -5.32 7.56
N THR A 94 -2.33 -6.09 8.08
CA THR A 94 -3.76 -6.01 7.73
C THR A 94 -4.28 -4.59 7.91
N ILE A 95 -3.92 -3.92 9.02
CA ILE A 95 -4.28 -2.53 9.30
C ILE A 95 -3.75 -1.51 8.27
N ASN A 96 -2.75 -1.87 7.46
CA ASN A 96 -2.22 -1.03 6.37
C ASN A 96 -2.67 -1.54 4.99
N ALA A 97 -3.40 -2.66 4.94
CA ALA A 97 -3.86 -3.34 3.74
C ALA A 97 -5.35 -3.10 3.46
N MET A 98 -5.80 -1.89 3.78
CA MET A 98 -7.13 -1.38 3.47
C MET A 98 -7.05 -0.29 2.40
N ALA A 99 -8.16 -0.10 1.70
CA ALA A 99 -8.32 0.95 0.71
C ALA A 99 -9.66 1.68 0.87
N ARG A 100 -9.70 2.95 0.51
CA ARG A 100 -10.92 3.76 0.41
C ARG A 100 -11.14 4.13 -1.06
N ALA A 101 -12.30 3.78 -1.60
CA ALA A 101 -12.73 4.23 -2.91
C ALA A 101 -13.21 5.70 -2.88
N GLU A 102 -13.35 6.30 -4.06
CA GLU A 102 -13.78 7.71 -4.22
C GLU A 102 -15.17 7.99 -3.63
N ASP A 103 -16.08 7.01 -3.68
CA ASP A 103 -17.43 7.06 -3.10
C ASP A 103 -17.43 6.89 -1.56
N GLY A 104 -16.26 6.71 -0.95
CA GLY A 104 -16.13 6.41 0.47
C GLY A 104 -16.42 4.94 0.81
N THR A 105 -16.46 4.02 -0.14
CA THR A 105 -16.52 2.59 0.19
C THR A 105 -15.18 2.15 0.81
N LEU A 106 -15.23 1.47 1.96
CA LEU A 106 -14.07 0.81 2.56
C LEU A 106 -13.89 -0.57 1.92
N ILE A 107 -12.70 -0.84 1.42
CA ILE A 107 -12.29 -2.11 0.83
C ILE A 107 -11.25 -2.72 1.77
N ASP A 108 -11.65 -3.79 2.45
CA ASP A 108 -10.83 -4.47 3.46
C ASP A 108 -10.91 -6.01 3.30
N PRO A 109 -10.21 -6.58 2.30
CA PRO A 109 -10.25 -8.01 2.05
C PRO A 109 -9.48 -8.85 3.09
N PHE A 110 -8.68 -8.21 3.95
CA PHE A 110 -7.80 -8.90 4.92
C PHE A 110 -8.17 -8.66 6.39
N GLY A 111 -9.30 -8.02 6.67
CA GLY A 111 -9.80 -7.80 8.02
C GLY A 111 -9.02 -6.77 8.83
N GLY A 112 -8.36 -5.82 8.16
CA GLY A 112 -7.61 -4.73 8.78
C GLY A 112 -8.45 -3.86 9.72
N ALA A 113 -9.73 -3.62 9.43
CA ALA A 113 -10.60 -2.82 10.30
C ALA A 113 -10.90 -3.54 11.61
N ALA A 114 -11.09 -4.87 11.57
CA ALA A 114 -11.30 -5.68 12.76
C ALA A 114 -10.04 -5.77 13.62
N ASP A 115 -8.87 -6.00 13.00
CA ASP A 115 -7.58 -6.00 13.71
C ASP A 115 -7.27 -4.61 14.30
N LEU A 116 -7.58 -3.53 13.57
CA LEU A 116 -7.43 -2.15 14.04
C LEU A 116 -8.29 -1.87 15.27
N SER A 117 -9.55 -2.30 15.25
CA SER A 117 -10.47 -2.16 16.38
C SER A 117 -10.05 -3.00 17.59
N ALA A 118 -9.42 -4.16 17.35
CA ALA A 118 -8.94 -5.04 18.41
C ALA A 118 -7.55 -4.66 18.96
N GLY A 119 -6.88 -3.67 18.36
CA GLY A 119 -5.51 -3.31 18.71
C GLY A 119 -4.49 -4.40 18.38
N VAL A 120 -4.66 -5.08 17.24
CA VAL A 120 -3.85 -6.22 16.82
C VAL A 120 -3.03 -5.89 15.58
N LEU A 121 -1.74 -6.23 15.62
CA LEU A 121 -0.83 -6.17 14.47
C LEU A 121 -0.69 -7.56 13.87
N ARG A 122 -1.42 -7.81 12.78
CA ARG A 122 -1.39 -9.06 12.02
C ARG A 122 -0.77 -8.85 10.65
N HIS A 123 0.12 -9.74 10.25
CA HIS A 123 0.66 -9.68 8.89
C HIS A 123 -0.39 -10.11 7.86
N VAL A 124 -0.36 -9.52 6.66
CA VAL A 124 -1.35 -9.84 5.60
C VAL A 124 -1.21 -11.27 5.09
N GLY A 125 0.03 -11.74 4.93
CA GLY A 125 0.29 -13.06 4.37
C GLY A 125 1.77 -13.41 4.34
N LYS A 126 2.08 -14.50 3.62
CA LYS A 126 3.42 -15.10 3.59
C LYS A 126 4.52 -14.16 3.09
N ALA A 127 4.16 -13.18 2.26
CA ALA A 127 5.08 -12.16 1.75
C ALA A 127 5.71 -11.30 2.86
N PHE A 128 5.15 -11.31 4.08
CA PHE A 128 5.74 -10.62 5.22
C PHE A 128 7.15 -11.09 5.54
N ALA A 129 7.44 -12.39 5.39
CA ALA A 129 8.77 -12.93 5.68
C ALA A 129 9.81 -12.58 4.60
N GLU A 130 9.41 -12.01 3.46
CA GLU A 130 10.30 -11.67 2.35
C GLU A 130 11.12 -10.39 2.63
N ASP A 131 10.67 -9.54 3.56
CA ASP A 131 11.35 -8.30 3.93
C ASP A 131 11.55 -8.22 5.46
N PRO A 132 12.80 -8.45 5.95
CA PRO A 132 13.12 -8.39 7.37
C PRO A 132 12.82 -7.04 8.03
N LEU A 133 12.78 -5.94 7.27
CA LEU A 133 12.45 -4.62 7.81
C LEU A 133 11.01 -4.54 8.30
N ARG A 134 10.12 -5.43 7.82
CA ARG A 134 8.74 -5.51 8.31
C ARG A 134 8.67 -5.87 9.79
N VAL A 135 9.60 -6.66 10.32
CA VAL A 135 9.66 -6.96 11.75
C VAL A 135 9.94 -5.70 12.58
N LEU A 136 10.90 -4.88 12.13
CA LEU A 136 11.19 -3.58 12.76
C LEU A 136 10.01 -2.62 12.67
N ARG A 137 9.27 -2.63 11.55
CA ARG A 137 8.03 -1.85 11.38
C ARG A 137 6.95 -2.29 12.38
N VAL A 138 6.78 -3.59 12.62
CA VAL A 138 5.85 -4.12 13.62
C VAL A 138 6.21 -3.61 15.01
N ALA A 139 7.47 -3.74 15.43
CA ALA A 139 7.91 -3.24 16.74
C ALA A 139 7.64 -1.73 16.90
N ARG A 140 7.90 -0.95 15.84
CA ARG A 140 7.60 0.49 15.82
C ARG A 140 6.10 0.77 15.93
N PHE A 141 5.26 0.01 15.24
CA PHE A 141 3.81 0.17 15.31
C PHE A 141 3.24 -0.26 16.67
N ALA A 142 3.76 -1.33 17.26
CA ALA A 142 3.39 -1.78 18.59
C ALA A 142 3.67 -0.66 19.62
N ALA A 143 4.86 -0.07 19.58
CA ALA A 143 5.22 1.05 20.44
C ALA A 143 4.41 2.33 20.17
N ARG A 144 4.06 2.62 18.91
CA ARG A 144 3.32 3.84 18.53
C ARG A 144 1.84 3.79 18.89
N PHE A 145 1.22 2.62 18.74
CA PHE A 145 -0.24 2.47 18.88
C PHE A 145 -0.66 1.69 20.13
N ASP A 146 0.29 1.15 20.89
CA ASP A 146 0.04 0.27 22.04
C ASP A 146 -0.78 -0.98 21.64
N PHE A 147 -0.41 -1.56 20.50
CA PHE A 147 -1.08 -2.73 19.92
C PHE A 147 -0.30 -4.01 20.19
N ALA A 148 -1.01 -5.12 20.35
CA ALA A 148 -0.42 -6.45 20.49
C ALA A 148 -0.10 -7.06 19.12
N VAL A 149 1.00 -7.80 19.03
CA VAL A 149 1.29 -8.60 17.83
C VAL A 149 0.38 -9.83 17.84
N ALA A 150 -0.22 -10.15 16.70
CA ALA A 150 -0.99 -11.38 16.57
C ALA A 150 -0.12 -12.61 16.93
N PRO A 151 -0.68 -13.59 17.65
CA PRO A 151 0.04 -14.82 18.00
C PRO A 151 0.40 -15.68 16.77
#